data_AF-A0AAV0DT69-F1
#
_entry.id   AF-A0AAV0DT69-F1
#
_cell.length_a   1.000
_cell.length_b   1.000
_cell.length_c   1.000
_cell.angle_alpha   90.00
_cell.angle_beta   90.00
_cell.angle_gamma   90.00
#
_symmetry.space_group_name_H-M   'P 1'
#
loop_
_entity.id
_entity.type
_entity.pdbx_description
1 polymer ?
#
loop_
_entity_poly.entity_id
_entity_poly.type
_entity_poly.pdbx_seq_one_letter_code
_entity_poly.pdbx_strand_id
1 'polypeptide(L)'
;MLIFKKTKQVKRFTGLHRTLDNHIEISKNFRIHGHEGTVSFITALTEQLYAACNTLRLLSNADYKVCVVGPFEVSSREPLRRAAAAELMEIIGSAVRCFYSRNACM
;
A
#
# COMPACT_ATOMS: atom_id res chain seq x y z
N MET A 1 -0.40 19.34 -41.60
CA MET A 1 -0.76 17.92 -41.75
C MET A 1 0.42 17.08 -41.26
N LEU A 2 0.43 16.68 -39.99
CA LEU A 2 1.51 15.87 -39.42
C LEU A 2 1.15 14.39 -39.63
N ILE A 3 1.93 13.73 -40.49
CA ILE A 3 1.80 12.30 -40.80
C ILE A 3 2.37 11.52 -39.61
N PHE A 4 1.49 11.05 -38.72
CA PHE A 4 1.85 10.04 -37.74
C PHE A 4 2.15 8.72 -38.47
N LYS A 5 3.44 8.43 -38.69
CA LYS A 5 3.87 7.08 -39.09
C LYS A 5 3.49 6.12 -37.96
N LYS A 6 2.51 5.25 -38.19
CA LYS A 6 2.25 4.09 -37.32
C LYS A 6 3.51 3.23 -37.29
N THR A 7 4.35 3.41 -36.27
CA THR A 7 5.42 2.48 -35.94
C THR A 7 4.77 1.18 -35.48
N LYS A 8 4.93 0.14 -36.31
CA LYS A 8 4.52 -1.23 -36.04
C LYS A 8 5.34 -1.70 -34.83
N GLN A 9 4.74 -1.76 -33.64
CA GLN A 9 5.40 -2.37 -32.47
C GLN A 9 5.62 -3.84 -32.78
N VAL A 10 6.88 -4.21 -33.00
CA VAL A 10 7.31 -5.60 -33.16
C VAL A 10 7.11 -6.27 -31.80
N LYS A 11 6.24 -7.29 -31.74
CA LYS A 11 6.06 -8.18 -30.57
C LYS A 11 7.36 -8.99 -30.36
N ARG A 12 8.39 -8.36 -29.80
CA ARG A 12 9.71 -8.99 -29.59
C ARG A 12 9.73 -9.94 -28.40
N PHE A 13 8.76 -9.84 -27.50
CA PHE A 13 8.65 -10.70 -26.32
C PHE A 13 7.29 -11.38 -26.29
N THR A 14 7.32 -12.72 -26.31
CA THR A 14 6.16 -13.59 -26.30
C THR A 14 5.78 -13.94 -24.87
N GLY A 15 4.63 -13.43 -24.42
CA GLY A 15 3.96 -13.89 -23.19
C GLY A 15 4.55 -13.32 -21.90
N LEU A 16 3.76 -12.51 -21.21
CA LEU A 16 4.02 -12.14 -19.83
C LEU A 16 3.23 -13.11 -18.93
N HIS A 17 3.92 -13.92 -18.15
CA HIS A 17 3.32 -14.98 -17.33
C HIS A 17 3.24 -14.54 -15.88
N ARG A 18 2.08 -14.72 -15.26
CA ARG A 18 1.89 -14.41 -13.85
C ARG A 18 2.62 -15.44 -12.98
N THR A 19 3.33 -14.95 -11.98
CA THR A 19 4.03 -15.79 -11.00
C THR A 19 3.10 -16.08 -9.82
N LEU A 20 3.39 -17.15 -9.07
CA LEU A 20 2.68 -17.41 -7.82
C LEU A 20 3.18 -16.41 -6.76
N ASP A 21 2.36 -15.39 -6.50
CA ASP A 21 2.63 -14.36 -5.49
C ASP A 21 2.29 -14.88 -4.08
N ASN A 22 2.98 -14.39 -3.05
CA ASN A 22 2.61 -14.70 -1.66
C ASN A 22 1.33 -13.93 -1.27
N HIS A 23 0.55 -14.42 -0.31
CA HIS A 23 -0.70 -13.80 0.13
C HIS A 23 -0.52 -12.39 0.74
N ILE A 24 0.69 -12.07 1.21
CA ILE A 24 1.03 -10.76 1.79
C ILE A 24 1.59 -9.79 0.73
N GLU A 25 1.85 -10.28 -0.48
CA GLU A 25 2.52 -9.50 -1.51
C GLU A 25 1.59 -8.48 -2.17
N ILE A 26 2.02 -7.21 -2.14
CA ILE A 26 1.25 -6.09 -2.68
C ILE A 26 1.34 -6.02 -4.21
N SER A 27 2.47 -6.48 -4.76
CA SER A 27 2.72 -6.47 -6.18
C SER A 27 2.32 -7.79 -6.83
N LYS A 28 1.74 -7.70 -8.03
CA LYS A 28 1.53 -8.85 -8.90
C LYS A 28 2.75 -9.04 -9.77
N ASN A 29 3.45 -10.15 -9.59
CA ASN A 29 4.70 -10.38 -10.30
C ASN A 29 4.48 -11.15 -11.59
N PHE A 30 5.23 -10.74 -12.60
CA PHE A 30 5.22 -11.38 -13.90
C PHE A 30 6.63 -11.62 -14.44
N ARG A 31 6.76 -12.64 -15.27
CA ARG A 31 8.02 -13.03 -15.89
C ARG A 31 7.83 -13.34 -17.37
N ILE A 32 8.87 -13.09 -18.15
CA ILE A 32 8.97 -13.54 -19.54
C ILE A 32 9.88 -14.76 -19.54
N HIS A 33 9.44 -15.86 -20.17
CA HIS A 33 10.25 -17.07 -20.24
C HIS A 33 11.61 -16.81 -20.91
N GLY A 34 12.68 -17.41 -20.38
CA GLY A 34 14.04 -17.24 -20.87
C GLY A 34 14.75 -15.95 -20.43
N HIS A 35 14.09 -15.08 -19.67
CA HIS A 35 14.70 -13.89 -19.09
C HIS A 35 14.96 -14.07 -17.58
N GLU A 36 16.00 -13.41 -17.07
CA GLU A 36 16.37 -13.45 -15.65
C GLU A 36 15.48 -12.56 -14.77
N GLY A 37 15.04 -11.42 -15.30
CA GLY A 37 14.27 -10.41 -14.56
C GLY A 37 12.77 -10.66 -14.50
N THR A 38 12.12 -9.95 -13.58
CA THR A 38 10.65 -9.90 -13.41
C THR A 38 10.14 -8.46 -13.56
N VAL A 39 8.86 -8.32 -13.84
CA VAL A 39 8.14 -7.05 -13.87
C VAL A 39 6.92 -7.18 -12.98
N SER A 40 6.69 -6.19 -12.13
CA SER A 40 5.63 -6.26 -11.12
C SER A 40 4.72 -5.04 -11.19
N PHE A 41 3.43 -5.27 -10.99
CA PHE A 41 2.41 -4.22 -11.01
C PHE A 41 1.78 -4.09 -9.63
N ILE A 42 1.67 -2.86 -9.13
CA ILE A 42 0.98 -2.56 -7.87
C ILE A 42 -0.42 -2.04 -8.20
N THR A 43 -1.46 -2.76 -7.79
CA THR A 43 -2.87 -2.45 -8.07
C THR A 43 -3.48 -1.50 -7.04
N ALA A 44 -2.73 -0.49 -6.59
CA ALA A 44 -3.10 0.38 -5.46
C ALA A 44 -4.44 1.12 -5.61
N LEU A 45 -4.92 1.34 -6.84
CA LEU A 45 -6.17 2.04 -7.12
C LEU A 45 -7.34 1.10 -7.42
N THR A 46 -7.07 -0.09 -7.97
CA THR A 46 -8.11 -0.99 -8.48
C THR A 46 -8.40 -2.16 -7.53
N GLU A 47 -7.47 -2.49 -6.64
CA GLU A 47 -7.65 -3.53 -5.63
C GLU A 47 -7.28 -3.02 -4.24
N GLN A 48 -8.07 -3.41 -3.25
CA GLN A 48 -7.87 -2.99 -1.87
C GLN A 48 -6.78 -3.82 -1.20
N LEU A 49 -5.62 -3.21 -0.99
CA LEU A 49 -4.44 -3.83 -0.34
C LEU A 49 -4.52 -3.85 1.20
N TYR A 50 -5.69 -3.61 1.77
CA TYR A 50 -5.86 -3.42 3.21
C TYR A 50 -5.66 -4.71 4.03
N ALA A 51 -5.97 -5.87 3.45
CA ALA A 51 -5.91 -7.15 4.18
C ALA A 51 -4.47 -7.59 4.54
N ALA A 52 -3.48 -7.15 3.77
CA ALA A 52 -2.07 -7.44 4.00
C ALA A 52 -1.30 -6.25 4.64
N CYS A 53 -1.95 -5.10 4.84
CA CYS A 53 -1.29 -3.90 5.34
C CYS A 53 -0.99 -4.03 6.83
N ASN A 54 0.29 -3.92 7.20
CA ASN A 54 0.81 -3.94 8.57
C ASN A 54 1.61 -2.68 8.94
N THR A 55 1.48 -1.62 8.13
CA THR A 55 2.28 -0.40 8.25
C THR A 55 1.50 0.69 8.99
N LEU A 56 2.13 1.30 10.00
CA LEU A 56 1.67 2.52 10.66
C LEU A 56 2.66 3.65 10.33
N ARG A 57 2.15 4.85 10.07
CA ARG A 57 3.00 6.03 9.76
C ARG A 57 2.91 7.06 10.88
N LEU A 58 4.07 7.51 11.36
CA LEU A 58 4.19 8.72 12.18
C LEU A 58 4.39 9.93 11.27
N LEU A 59 3.58 10.96 11.47
CA LEU A 59 3.62 12.23 10.73
C LEU A 59 4.58 13.22 11.40
N SER A 60 4.95 14.27 10.67
CA SER A 60 5.90 15.30 11.15
C SER A 60 5.40 16.09 12.36
N ASN A 61 4.09 16.14 12.57
CA ASN A 61 3.44 16.76 13.72
C ASN A 61 3.31 15.81 14.93
N ALA A 62 3.84 14.59 14.83
CA ALA A 62 3.70 13.50 15.80
C ALA A 62 2.29 12.90 15.92
N ASP A 63 1.51 12.94 14.84
CA ASP A 63 0.26 12.19 14.73
C ASP A 63 0.49 10.87 14.00
N TYR A 64 -0.38 9.88 14.24
CA TYR A 64 -0.33 8.59 13.55
C TYR A 64 -1.35 8.50 12.43
N LYS A 65 -0.95 7.87 11.33
CA LYS A 65 -1.79 7.54 10.19
C LYS A 65 -1.73 6.05 9.92
N VAL A 66 -2.87 5.37 10.04
CA VAL A 66 -2.99 3.90 9.88
C VAL A 66 -3.04 3.48 8.40
N CYS A 67 -3.46 4.39 7.51
CA CYS A 67 -3.49 4.15 6.07
C CYS A 67 -3.01 5.37 5.31
N VAL A 68 -2.09 5.19 4.36
CA VAL A 68 -1.51 6.28 3.56
C VAL A 68 -2.58 7.06 2.77
N VAL A 69 -3.57 6.35 2.24
CA VAL A 69 -4.64 6.93 1.42
C VAL A 69 -5.84 7.38 2.27
N GLY A 70 -5.96 6.86 3.50
CA GLY A 70 -7.09 7.14 4.37
C GLY A 70 -7.08 8.58 4.91
N PRO A 71 -8.26 9.16 5.20
CA PRO A 71 -8.34 10.50 5.80
C PRO A 71 -8.04 10.50 7.31
N PHE A 72 -8.07 9.32 7.96
CA PHE A 72 -8.03 9.22 9.41
C PHE A 72 -6.60 9.36 9.98
N GLU A 73 -6.46 10.31 10.91
CA GLU A 73 -5.23 10.62 11.63
C GLU A 73 -5.55 10.71 13.13
N VAL A 74 -4.62 10.24 13.97
CA VAL A 74 -4.81 10.17 15.42
C VAL A 74 -3.70 10.93 16.11
N SER A 75 -4.07 11.91 16.91
CA SER A 75 -3.08 12.71 17.60
C SER A 75 -2.45 11.97 18.78
N SER A 76 -1.12 12.04 18.86
CA SER A 76 -0.35 11.39 19.93
C SER A 76 0.71 12.29 20.56
N ARG A 77 0.77 13.55 20.13
CA ARG A 77 1.78 14.52 20.53
C ARG A 77 1.86 14.70 22.05
N GLU A 78 0.72 14.84 22.71
CA GLU A 78 0.66 15.05 24.15
C GLU A 78 1.05 13.80 24.96
N PRO A 79 0.50 12.60 24.69
CA PRO A 79 0.96 11.36 25.28
C PRO A 79 2.47 11.12 25.12
N LEU A 80 3.02 11.42 23.94
CA LEU A 80 4.46 11.31 23.66
C LEU A 80 5.29 12.26 24.54
N ARG A 81 4.87 13.51 24.70
CA ARG A 81 5.55 14.51 25.54
C ARG A 81 5.53 14.15 27.02
N ARG A 82 4.45 13.51 27.49
CA ARG A 82 4.31 13.04 28.87
C ARG A 82 4.94 11.67 29.13
N ALA A 83 5.54 11.04 28.12
CA ALA A 83 6.03 9.66 28.19
C ALA A 83 4.94 8.66 28.66
N ALA A 84 3.69 8.89 28.28
CA ALA A 84 2.53 8.09 28.70
C ALA A 84 2.36 6.85 27.81
N ALA A 85 3.23 5.85 27.99
CA ALA A 85 3.28 4.66 27.14
C ALA A 85 1.96 3.85 27.10
N ALA A 86 1.26 3.74 28.24
CA ALA A 86 -0.01 3.02 28.31
C ALA A 86 -1.12 3.72 27.50
N GLU A 87 -1.23 5.04 27.64
CA GLU A 87 -2.17 5.88 26.87
C GLU A 87 -1.86 5.78 25.37
N LEU A 88 -0.58 5.83 25.01
CA LEU A 88 -0.15 5.70 23.61
C LEU A 88 -0.53 4.35 23.00
N MET A 89 -0.33 3.25 23.74
CA MET A 89 -0.72 1.91 23.30
C MET A 89 -2.22 1.78 23.11
N GLU A 90 -3.02 2.38 23.98
CA GLU A 90 -4.48 2.38 23.86
C GLU A 90 -4.94 3.17 22.64
N ILE A 91 -4.39 4.37 22.43
CA ILE A 91 -4.68 5.23 21.27
C ILE A 91 -4.34 4.52 19.97
N ILE A 92 -3.13 3.98 19.84
CA ILE A 92 -2.69 3.27 18.62
C ILE A 92 -3.52 2.00 18.42
N GLY A 93 -3.75 1.21 19.47
CA GLY A 93 -4.53 -0.02 19.39
C GLY A 93 -5.97 0.23 18.95
N SER A 94 -6.59 1.31 19.43
CA SER A 94 -7.93 1.71 19.02
C SER A 94 -7.97 2.19 17.57
N ALA A 95 -6.96 2.95 17.13
CA ALA A 95 -6.83 3.38 15.74
C ALA A 95 -6.71 2.18 14.77
N VAL A 96 -5.90 1.18 15.12
CA VAL A 96 -5.71 -0.04 14.32
C VAL A 96 -7.00 -0.87 14.27
N ARG A 97 -7.66 -1.09 15.41
CA ARG A 97 -8.95 -1.81 15.45
C ARG A 97 -10.02 -1.10 14.61
N CYS A 98 -10.10 0.22 14.71
CA CYS A 98 -11.05 1.02 13.93
C CYS A 98 -10.83 0.85 12.42
N PHE A 99 -9.56 0.86 11.98
CA PHE A 99 -9.20 0.66 10.58
C PHE A 99 -9.66 -0.70 10.02
N TYR A 100 -9.48 -1.78 10.78
CA TYR A 100 -9.93 -3.12 10.35
C TYR A 100 -11.46 -3.30 10.43
N SER A 101 -12.15 -2.56 11.31
CA SER A 101 -13.60 -2.69 11.49
C SER A 101 -14.45 -2.03 10.38
N ARG A 102 -13.83 -1.41 9.37
CA ARG A 102 -14.44 -0.74 8.19
C ARG A 102 -15.50 0.36 8.45
N ASN A 103 -16.08 0.48 9.65
CA ASN A 103 -17.22 1.37 9.95
C ASN A 103 -17.25 1.96 11.38
N ALA A 104 -16.15 1.97 12.15
CA ALA A 104 -16.21 2.24 13.60
C ALA A 104 -15.64 3.60 14.08
N CYS A 105 -15.16 4.47 13.19
CA CYS A 105 -14.77 5.84 13.58
C CYS A 105 -15.78 6.82 12.99
N MET A 106 -16.88 7.02 13.72
CA MET A 106 -17.72 8.22 13.63
C MET A 106 -17.46 9.07 14.86
#